data_AF-A0AAV3ANS9-F1
#
_entry.id   AF-A0AAV3ANS9-F1
#
_cell.length_a   1.000
_cell.length_b   1.000
_cell.length_c   1.000
_cell.angle_alpha   90.00
_cell.angle_beta   90.00
_cell.angle_gamma   90.00
#
_symmetry.space_group_name_H-M   'P 1'
#
loop_
_entity.id
_entity.type
_entity.pdbx_description
1 polymer ?
#
loop_
_entity_poly.entity_id
_entity_poly.type
_entity_poly.pdbx_seq_one_letter_code
_entity_poly.pdbx_strand_id
1 'polypeptide(L)'
;MLDCFIFINRGGFFNECLNVLLLKEGLGRAADIPGIHPQPGHHWTFYKQLLKAEVCAQKSKKGIWEEESQLSVLKNKILSNRILHRTNQFINSLVTYWKQFKT
;
A
#
# COMPACT_ATOMS: atom_id res chain seq x y z
N MET A 1 12.70 23.27 0.57
CA MET A 1 14.02 22.67 0.33
C MET A 1 13.86 21.18 0.55
N LEU A 2 13.89 20.39 -0.53
CA LEU A 2 14.07 18.93 -0.42
C LEU A 2 15.58 18.70 -0.27
N ASP A 3 16.10 18.90 0.94
CA ASP A 3 17.54 18.84 1.25
C ASP A 3 18.07 17.40 1.45
N CYS A 4 17.46 16.41 0.81
CA CYS A 4 17.95 15.03 0.87
C CYS A 4 17.96 14.41 -0.52
N PHE A 5 18.87 14.88 -1.37
CA PHE A 5 19.31 14.14 -2.56
C PHE A 5 20.26 13.02 -2.12
N ILE A 6 19.72 11.99 -1.47
CA ILE A 6 20.49 10.77 -1.20
C ILE A 6 20.46 9.97 -2.51
N PHE A 7 21.50 10.15 -3.31
CA PHE A 7 21.76 9.32 -4.47
C PHE A 7 22.36 8.00 -3.97
N ILE A 8 21.59 6.92 -4.09
CA ILE A 8 22.09 5.58 -3.76
C ILE A 8 22.72 5.03 -5.03
N ASN A 9 24.04 4.98 -5.06
CA ASN A 9 24.75 4.28 -6.10
C ASN A 9 24.69 2.77 -5.82
N ARG A 10 23.80 2.06 -6.51
CA ARG A 10 23.64 0.59 -6.38
C ARG A 10 24.70 -0.20 -7.16
N GLY A 11 25.72 0.46 -7.73
CA GLY A 11 26.73 -0.13 -8.60
C GLY A 11 26.29 -0.13 -10.07
N GLY A 12 27.12 0.42 -10.96
CA GLY A 12 26.84 0.59 -12.40
C GLY A 12 26.31 2.00 -12.76
N PHE A 13 25.61 2.12 -13.90
CA PHE A 13 25.03 3.39 -14.41
C PHE A 13 23.69 3.79 -13.76
N PHE A 14 23.21 3.02 -12.78
CA PHE A 14 21.91 3.26 -12.13
C PHE A 14 22.07 4.16 -10.91
N ASN A 15 22.33 5.45 -11.17
CA ASN A 15 22.25 6.47 -10.14
C ASN A 15 20.81 6.97 -10.02
N GLU A 16 19.97 6.27 -9.26
CA GLU A 16 18.56 6.64 -9.06
C GLU A 16 18.39 7.38 -7.73
N CYS A 17 17.61 8.47 -7.73
CA CYS A 17 17.36 9.26 -6.54
C CYS A 17 16.42 8.49 -5.59
N LEU A 18 16.80 8.38 -4.32
CA LEU A 18 16.00 7.70 -3.31
C LEU A 18 14.56 8.24 -3.21
N ASN A 19 14.38 9.55 -3.41
CA ASN A 19 13.06 10.18 -3.39
C ASN A 19 12.14 9.64 -4.49
N VAL A 20 12.69 9.35 -5.68
CA VAL A 20 11.92 8.74 -6.79
C VAL A 20 11.56 7.30 -6.45
N LEU A 21 12.47 6.55 -5.84
CA LEU A 21 12.22 5.17 -5.41
C LEU A 21 11.15 5.09 -4.32
N LEU A 22 11.23 5.95 -3.31
CA LEU A 22 10.22 6.04 -2.24
C LEU A 22 8.84 6.39 -2.78
N LEU A 23 8.75 7.33 -3.73
CA LEU A 23 7.48 7.68 -4.37
C LEU A 23 6.95 6.54 -5.25
N LYS A 24 7.80 5.82 -5.99
CA LYS A 24 7.40 4.65 -6.82
C LYS A 24 6.82 3.52 -5.98
N GLU A 25 7.39 3.26 -4.81
CA GLU A 25 6.87 2.27 -3.85
C GLU A 25 5.66 2.80 -3.07
N GLY A 26 5.25 4.07 -3.28
CA GLY A 26 4.11 4.67 -2.60
C GLY A 26 4.35 4.89 -1.11
N LEU A 27 5.61 5.06 -0.69
CA LEU A 27 5.99 5.27 0.71
C LEU A 27 5.98 6.77 1.12
N GLY A 28 5.66 7.67 0.20
CA GLY A 28 5.60 9.11 0.44
C GLY A 28 4.74 9.86 -0.57
N ARG A 29 4.56 11.17 -0.33
CA ARG A 29 3.87 12.12 -1.23
C ARG A 29 4.83 13.24 -1.62
N ALA A 30 4.71 13.77 -2.84
CA ALA A 30 5.44 14.97 -3.20
C ALA A 30 4.70 16.18 -2.59
N ALA A 31 5.20 16.69 -1.46
CA ALA A 31 4.64 17.88 -0.84
C ALA A 31 5.30 19.15 -1.40
N ASP A 32 4.47 20.11 -1.80
CA ASP A 32 4.94 21.46 -2.06
C ASP A 32 5.09 22.21 -0.72
N ILE A 33 6.19 22.92 -0.53
CA ILE A 33 6.45 23.67 0.71
C ILE A 33 6.00 25.11 0.47
N PRO A 34 4.91 25.57 1.09
CA PRO A 34 4.41 26.92 0.88
C PRO A 34 5.50 27.93 1.25
N GLY A 35 5.85 28.80 0.30
CA GLY A 35 6.87 29.84 0.48
C GLY A 35 8.20 29.61 -0.24
N ILE A 36 8.41 28.45 -0.87
CA ILE A 36 9.61 28.19 -1.69
C ILE A 36 9.16 28.07 -3.14
N HIS A 37 9.24 29.16 -3.90
CA HIS A 37 8.99 29.11 -5.34
C HIS A 37 10.07 28.27 -6.02
N PRO A 38 9.71 27.20 -6.76
CA PRO A 38 10.69 26.42 -7.51
C PRO A 38 11.31 27.31 -8.58
N GLN A 39 12.61 27.58 -8.45
CA GLN A 39 13.35 28.35 -9.46
C GLN A 39 13.23 27.67 -10.84
N PRO A 40 12.90 28.41 -11.92
CA PRO A 40 12.35 27.86 -13.16
C PRO A 40 13.34 27.10 -14.08
N GLY A 41 14.53 26.73 -13.62
CA GLY A 41 15.55 26.10 -14.47
C GLY A 41 15.61 24.57 -14.34
N HIS A 42 16.39 24.11 -13.36
CA HIS A 42 16.79 22.70 -13.27
C HIS A 42 15.89 21.85 -12.36
N HIS A 43 15.22 22.47 -11.38
CA HIS A 43 14.40 21.74 -10.41
C HIS A 43 13.06 21.27 -10.96
N TRP A 44 12.57 21.91 -12.03
CA TRP A 44 11.27 21.59 -12.63
C TRP A 44 11.22 20.22 -13.29
N THR A 45 12.29 19.85 -14.00
CA THR A 45 12.39 18.53 -14.64
C THR A 45 12.37 17.41 -13.60
N PHE A 46 13.08 17.61 -12.49
CA PHE A 46 13.09 16.66 -11.38
C PHE A 46 11.74 16.61 -10.65
N TYR A 47 11.14 17.77 -10.38
CA TYR A 47 9.82 17.85 -9.77
C TYR A 47 8.73 17.14 -10.60
N LYS A 48 8.77 17.27 -11.93
CA LYS A 48 7.91 16.50 -12.84
C LYS A 48 8.12 15.00 -12.72
N GLN A 49 9.36 14.53 -12.55
CA GLN A 49 9.65 13.11 -12.38
C GLN A 49 9.08 12.58 -11.07
N LEU A 50 9.18 13.36 -9.98
CA LEU A 50 8.57 13.01 -8.68
C LEU A 50 7.04 12.93 -8.79
N LEU A 51 6.39 13.94 -9.36
CA LEU A 51 4.95 13.93 -9.60
C LEU A 51 4.51 12.73 -10.45
N LYS A 52 5.28 12.40 -11.50
CA LYS A 52 4.99 11.22 -12.33
C LYS A 52 5.12 9.92 -11.55
N ALA A 53 6.13 9.81 -10.67
CA ALA A 53 6.31 8.65 -9.81
C ALA A 53 5.14 8.49 -8.82
N GLU A 54 4.70 9.58 -8.21
CA GLU A 54 3.54 9.60 -7.30
C GLU A 54 2.25 9.18 -8.01
N VAL A 55 1.96 9.75 -9.20
CA VAL A 55 0.79 9.37 -10.00
C VAL A 55 0.85 7.90 -10.42
N CYS A 56 2.03 7.37 -10.76
CA CYS A 56 2.19 5.96 -11.07
C CYS A 56 1.93 5.08 -9.83
N ALA A 57 2.45 5.44 -8.66
CA ALA A 57 2.21 4.70 -7.42
C ALA A 57 0.73 4.72 -7.00
N GLN A 58 0.06 5.86 -7.18
CA GLN A 58 -1.38 5.99 -6.98
C GLN A 58 -2.17 5.10 -7.92
N LYS A 59 -1.83 5.06 -9.22
CA LYS A 59 -2.44 4.15 -10.20
C LYS A 59 -2.19 2.69 -9.87
N SER A 60 -1.01 2.37 -9.35
CA SER A 60 -0.64 1.02 -8.93
C SER A 60 -1.18 0.63 -7.55
N LYS A 61 -1.88 1.54 -6.84
CA LYS A 61 -2.42 1.33 -5.47
C LYS A 61 -1.40 0.70 -4.51
N LYS A 62 -0.16 1.17 -4.54
CA LYS A 62 0.92 0.66 -3.67
C LYS A 62 1.12 1.55 -2.45
N GLY A 63 1.48 0.94 -1.32
CA GLY A 63 1.90 1.66 -0.11
C GLY A 63 0.78 2.48 0.49
N ILE A 64 0.99 3.79 0.69
CA ILE A 64 -0.02 4.71 1.25
C ILE A 64 -1.27 4.86 0.36
N TRP A 65 -1.19 4.44 -0.90
CA TRP A 65 -2.28 4.49 -1.88
C TRP A 65 -3.04 3.17 -1.99
N GLU A 66 -2.61 2.15 -1.25
CA GLU A 66 -3.32 0.90 -1.13
C GLU A 66 -4.59 1.16 -0.30
N GLU A 67 -5.76 1.07 -0.94
CA GLU A 67 -7.08 1.16 -0.30
C GLU A 67 -7.32 -0.10 0.55
N GLU A 68 -6.46 -0.34 1.55
CA GLU A 68 -6.58 -1.47 2.45
C GLU A 68 -7.90 -1.41 3.22
N SER A 69 -8.50 -0.25 3.44
CA SER A 69 -9.66 -0.10 4.34
C SER A 69 -10.97 -0.66 3.79
N GLN A 70 -11.20 -0.73 2.49
CA GLN A 70 -12.50 -1.21 1.96
C GLN A 70 -12.46 -2.67 1.57
N LEU A 71 -11.42 -3.10 0.85
CA LEU A 71 -11.29 -4.49 0.41
C LEU A 71 -10.97 -5.43 1.57
N SER A 72 -10.13 -5.04 2.53
CA SER A 72 -9.86 -5.89 3.70
C SER A 72 -11.08 -6.00 4.62
N VAL A 73 -11.83 -4.91 4.81
CA VAL A 73 -13.07 -4.90 5.61
C VAL A 73 -14.15 -5.74 4.95
N LEU A 74 -14.33 -5.62 3.63
CA LEU A 74 -15.27 -6.47 2.88
C LEU A 74 -14.84 -7.95 2.93
N LYS A 75 -13.56 -8.24 2.72
CA LYS A 75 -13.02 -9.61 2.80
C LYS A 75 -13.19 -10.22 4.19
N ASN A 76 -12.93 -9.46 5.25
CA ASN A 76 -13.11 -9.90 6.64
C ASN A 76 -14.60 -10.10 6.99
N LYS A 77 -15.50 -9.23 6.51
CA LYS A 77 -16.94 -9.36 6.75
C LYS A 77 -17.55 -10.56 6.02
N ILE A 78 -17.08 -10.84 4.80
CA ILE A 78 -17.54 -12.00 4.01
C ILE A 78 -16.97 -13.31 4.57
N LEU A 79 -15.68 -13.34 4.93
CA LEU A 79 -15.02 -14.54 5.48
C LEU A 79 -15.57 -14.89 6.87
N SER A 80 -15.67 -13.91 7.78
CA SER A 80 -16.15 -14.16 9.15
C SER A 80 -17.57 -14.75 9.16
N ASN A 81 -18.51 -14.15 8.44
CA ASN A 81 -19.91 -14.57 8.51
C ASN A 81 -20.13 -15.96 7.87
N ARG A 82 -19.43 -16.29 6.78
CA ARG A 82 -19.57 -17.57 6.08
C ARG A 82 -18.83 -18.72 6.77
N ILE A 83 -17.64 -18.46 7.33
CA ILE A 83 -16.85 -19.46 8.04
C ILE A 83 -17.50 -19.80 9.38
N LEU A 84 -17.87 -18.78 10.18
CA LEU A 84 -18.50 -18.98 11.50
C LEU A 84 -19.80 -19.78 11.41
N HIS A 85 -20.65 -19.50 10.40
CA HIS A 85 -21.88 -20.26 10.20
C HIS A 85 -21.60 -21.73 9.85
N ARG A 86 -20.64 -21.99 8.95
CA ARG A 86 -20.25 -23.37 8.60
C ARG A 86 -19.67 -24.11 9.80
N THR A 87 -18.76 -23.49 10.55
CA THR A 87 -18.14 -24.14 11.71
C THR A 87 -19.17 -24.48 12.78
N ASN A 88 -20.13 -23.57 13.06
CA ASN A 88 -21.21 -23.85 14.00
C ASN A 88 -22.11 -25.00 13.52
N GLN A 89 -22.42 -25.08 12.23
CA GLN A 89 -23.21 -26.16 11.68
C GLN A 89 -22.48 -27.52 11.77
N PHE A 90 -21.18 -27.55 11.48
CA PHE A 90 -20.35 -28.75 11.60
C PHE A 90 -20.20 -29.21 13.05
N ILE A 91 -19.95 -28.27 13.98
CA ILE A 91 -19.86 -28.58 15.41
C ILE A 91 -21.19 -29.13 15.93
N ASN A 92 -22.32 -28.51 15.56
CA ASN A 92 -23.64 -29.00 15.96
C ASN A 92 -23.90 -30.42 15.43
N SER A 93 -23.54 -30.70 14.17
CA SER A 93 -23.62 -32.04 13.60
C SER A 93 -22.77 -33.03 14.41
N LEU A 94 -21.50 -32.70 14.69
CA LEU A 94 -20.62 -33.57 15.48
C LEU A 94 -21.16 -33.82 16.88
N VAL A 95 -21.70 -32.81 17.55
CA VAL A 95 -22.32 -32.95 18.87
C VAL A 95 -23.54 -33.88 18.83
N THR A 96 -24.36 -33.81 17.76
CA THR A 96 -25.50 -34.73 17.61
C THR A 96 -25.05 -36.18 17.37
N TYR A 97 -24.03 -36.41 16.54
CA TYR A 97 -23.44 -37.73 16.34
C TYR A 97 -22.83 -38.29 17.64
N TRP A 98 -22.13 -37.45 18.41
CA TRP A 98 -21.53 -37.86 19.67
C TRP A 98 -22.56 -38.21 20.75
N LYS A 99 -23.70 -37.50 20.78
CA LYS A 99 -24.83 -37.83 21.68
C LYS A 99 -25.48 -39.15 21.32
N GLN A 100 -25.65 -39.47 20.03
CA GLN A 100 -26.21 -40.76 19.59
C GLN A 100 -25.31 -41.94 19.98
N PHE A 101 -23.99 -41.78 19.96
CA PHE A 101 -23.04 -42.85 20.27
C PHE A 101 -22.85 -43.11 21.79
N LYS A 102 -23.36 -42.20 22.64
CA LYS A 102 -23.23 -42.29 24.10
C LYS A 102 -24.52 -42.78 24.81
N THR A 103 -25.56 -43.10 24.04
CA THR A 103 -26.78 -43.84 24.47
C THR A 103 -26.67 -45.29 24.03
#